data_AF-A0A353DM62-F1
#
_entry.id   AF-A0A353DM62-F1
#
_cell.length_a   1.000
_cell.length_b   1.000
_cell.length_c   1.000
_cell.angle_alpha   90.00
_cell.angle_beta   90.00
_cell.angle_gamma   90.00
#
_symmetry.space_group_name_H-M   'P 1'
#
loop_
_entity.id
_entity.type
_entity.pdbx_description
1 polymer ?
#
loop_
_entity_poly.entity_id
_entity_poly.type
_entity_poly.pdbx_seq_one_letter_code
_entity_poly.pdbx_strand_id
1 'polypeptide(L)'
;MAEEKKPEKPQEEPKPAPPSFSNKKEEKKKNNASTPLYPTSVQYAKRRKERNIALIVTGVGLVGVLMLGIISFLGKVSGQFTIKMDPRVAPSTMKLLDKPVDGTYKEILTAEGLTNAQVTTANRVFEYVDTLKEDNNLNGSHNMSKTITTNKEEKTLEFAFIYTFYAENISENEDAIFDYQMTIDDYASPTNAAYQPYTYLRVALFENPYVAEGNGKHDVSIYALESTELNASQDYRECLSTSRSIDSLRTPAYSYQNYGYCEPFEDPYTIFNRQGIILEPRKMMRFTVVAWLEGNDPECRGEAPEDCSFTFSMSFTSH
;
A
#
# COMPACT_ATOMS: atom_id res chain seq x y z
N MET A 1 -4.19 -7.17 -60.70
CA MET A 1 -2.81 -7.69 -60.82
C MET A 1 -2.25 -7.75 -59.41
N ALA A 2 -2.19 -8.95 -58.86
CA ALA A 2 -1.71 -9.20 -57.49
C ALA A 2 -0.22 -9.51 -57.56
N GLU A 3 0.59 -8.82 -56.76
CA GLU A 3 2.03 -9.02 -56.68
C GLU A 3 2.34 -9.83 -55.41
N GLU A 4 2.87 -11.03 -55.63
CA GLU A 4 3.09 -12.08 -54.65
C GLU A 4 4.43 -11.84 -53.92
N LYS A 5 4.37 -11.54 -52.62
CA LYS A 5 5.55 -11.37 -51.76
C LYS A 5 6.10 -12.73 -51.33
N LYS A 6 7.36 -12.99 -51.68
CA LYS A 6 8.15 -14.17 -51.32
C LYS A 6 8.56 -14.13 -49.83
N PRO A 7 8.54 -15.25 -49.08
CA PRO A 7 8.98 -15.26 -47.68
C PRO A 7 10.50 -15.43 -47.54
N GLU A 8 11.08 -14.63 -46.65
CA GLU A 8 12.49 -14.63 -46.27
C GLU A 8 12.73 -15.65 -45.13
N LYS A 9 13.80 -16.45 -45.25
CA LYS A 9 14.16 -17.50 -44.27
C LYS A 9 14.93 -16.90 -43.08
N PRO A 10 14.70 -17.36 -41.83
CA PRO A 10 15.54 -16.97 -40.69
C PRO A 10 16.91 -17.66 -40.73
N GLN A 11 17.98 -16.89 -40.47
CA GLN A 11 19.34 -17.37 -40.23
C GLN A 11 19.47 -17.97 -38.82
N GLU A 12 20.07 -19.16 -38.72
CA GLU A 12 20.46 -19.83 -37.47
C GLU A 12 21.68 -19.16 -36.82
N GLU A 13 21.59 -18.89 -35.51
CA GLU A 13 22.71 -18.50 -34.64
C GLU A 13 23.65 -19.69 -34.35
N PRO A 14 24.98 -19.46 -34.23
CA PRO A 14 25.93 -20.52 -33.94
C PRO A 14 25.97 -20.88 -32.45
N LYS A 15 25.93 -22.19 -32.16
CA LYS A 15 26.11 -22.78 -30.82
C LYS A 15 27.53 -22.54 -30.28
N PRO A 16 27.70 -22.24 -28.98
CA PRO A 16 29.00 -22.14 -28.34
C PRO A 16 29.62 -23.53 -28.09
N ALA A 17 30.93 -23.62 -28.30
CA ALA A 17 31.73 -24.82 -28.09
C ALA A 17 31.95 -25.13 -26.58
N PRO A 18 32.05 -26.42 -26.19
CA PRO A 18 32.30 -26.81 -24.81
C PRO A 18 33.79 -26.66 -24.42
N PRO A 19 34.09 -26.35 -23.14
CA PRO A 19 35.47 -26.16 -22.68
C PRO A 19 36.23 -27.49 -22.54
N SER A 20 37.49 -27.47 -22.99
CA SER A 20 38.44 -28.57 -22.89
C SER A 20 38.90 -28.80 -21.44
N PHE A 21 38.69 -30.02 -20.93
CA PHE A 21 39.35 -30.49 -19.72
C PHE A 21 40.79 -30.90 -20.02
N SER A 22 41.76 -30.19 -19.42
CA SER A 22 43.16 -30.64 -19.40
C SER A 22 43.43 -31.46 -18.13
N ASN A 23 43.72 -32.74 -18.33
CA ASN A 23 44.27 -33.64 -17.31
C ASN A 23 45.79 -33.42 -17.25
N LYS A 24 46.33 -33.10 -16.07
CA LYS A 24 47.75 -33.28 -15.78
C LYS A 24 47.91 -34.29 -14.65
N LYS A 25 48.53 -35.40 -15.00
CA LYS A 25 48.98 -36.49 -14.14
C LYS A 25 50.49 -36.34 -13.92
N GLU A 26 50.97 -36.98 -12.86
CA GLU A 26 52.37 -37.24 -12.46
C GLU A 26 53.02 -36.13 -11.60
N GLU A 27 53.74 -36.45 -10.51
CA GLU A 27 54.68 -37.56 -10.36
C GLU A 27 54.96 -37.89 -8.87
N LYS A 28 55.25 -39.18 -8.59
CA LYS A 28 55.69 -39.71 -7.30
C LYS A 28 57.20 -39.48 -7.09
N LYS A 29 57.60 -39.07 -5.89
CA LYS A 29 58.92 -39.43 -5.33
C LYS A 29 58.77 -39.93 -3.88
N LYS A 30 59.44 -41.04 -3.59
CA LYS A 30 59.41 -41.85 -2.37
C LYS A 30 60.81 -41.86 -1.75
N ASN A 31 60.86 -42.05 -0.42
CA ASN A 31 61.97 -42.53 0.44
C ASN A 31 62.89 -41.42 1.00
N ASN A 32 63.26 -41.33 2.29
CA ASN A 32 63.21 -42.28 3.40
C ASN A 32 63.31 -41.60 4.79
N ALA A 33 62.63 -42.24 5.75
CA ALA A 33 63.00 -42.52 7.16
C ALA A 33 63.08 -41.42 8.26
N SER A 34 62.49 -41.83 9.40
CA SER A 34 62.61 -41.36 10.80
C SER A 34 62.04 -40.00 11.20
N THR A 35 60.77 -39.99 11.65
CA THR A 35 60.35 -39.88 13.07
C THR A 35 58.82 -39.67 13.11
N PRO A 36 58.01 -40.47 13.83
CA PRO A 36 56.58 -40.24 13.94
C PRO A 36 56.33 -39.17 15.01
N LEU A 37 56.32 -37.90 14.62
CA LEU A 37 55.70 -36.87 15.45
C LEU A 37 54.22 -36.88 15.14
N TYR A 38 53.48 -37.69 15.90
CA TYR A 38 52.05 -37.48 16.09
C TYR A 38 51.83 -35.97 16.24
N PRO A 39 50.99 -35.31 15.44
CA PRO A 39 50.57 -33.97 15.79
C PRO A 39 49.99 -34.11 17.19
N THR A 40 50.62 -33.43 18.15
CA THR A 40 50.18 -33.46 19.55
C THR A 40 48.67 -33.28 19.54
N SER A 41 47.96 -34.01 20.40
CA SER A 41 46.48 -33.96 20.51
C SER A 41 45.92 -32.53 20.43
N VAL A 42 46.71 -31.55 20.85
CA VAL A 42 46.53 -30.10 20.70
C VAL A 42 46.34 -29.62 19.25
N GLN A 43 47.19 -29.99 18.28
CA GLN A 43 47.04 -29.54 16.87
C GLN A 43 45.82 -30.15 16.18
N TYR A 44 45.49 -31.41 16.51
CA TYR A 44 44.30 -32.08 15.98
C TYR A 44 43.01 -31.51 16.61
N ALA A 45 43.04 -31.18 17.91
CA ALA A 45 41.96 -30.48 18.59
C ALA A 45 41.75 -29.05 18.03
N LYS A 46 42.84 -28.35 17.68
CA LYS A 46 42.78 -26.99 17.12
C LYS A 46 42.10 -26.96 15.75
N ARG A 47 42.47 -27.87 14.83
CA ARG A 47 41.81 -28.02 13.52
C ARG A 47 40.34 -28.43 13.60
N ARG A 48 39.97 -29.29 14.57
CA ARG A 48 38.57 -29.68 14.78
C ARG A 48 37.73 -28.52 15.34
N LYS A 49 38.33 -27.67 16.19
CA LYS A 49 37.69 -26.46 16.72
C LYS A 49 37.51 -25.40 15.63
N GLU A 50 38.51 -25.20 14.78
CA GLU A 50 38.43 -24.29 13.62
C GLU A 50 37.37 -24.73 12.60
N ARG A 51 37.23 -26.03 12.32
CA ARG A 51 36.18 -26.56 11.44
C ARG A 51 34.77 -26.36 12.01
N ASN A 52 34.61 -26.52 13.33
CA ASN A 52 33.34 -26.30 13.99
C ASN A 52 32.96 -24.81 14.01
N ILE A 53 33.93 -23.91 14.22
CA ILE A 53 33.71 -22.46 14.13
C ILE A 53 33.33 -22.08 12.70
N ALA A 54 34.02 -22.58 11.69
CA ALA A 54 33.70 -22.30 10.29
C ALA A 54 32.28 -22.75 9.93
N LEU A 55 31.84 -23.94 10.39
CA LEU A 55 30.47 -24.44 10.21
C LEU A 55 29.41 -23.59 10.93
N ILE A 56 29.72 -23.07 12.12
CA ILE A 56 28.84 -22.15 12.84
C ILE A 56 28.74 -20.82 12.08
N VAL A 57 29.86 -20.28 11.59
CA VAL A 57 29.88 -19.00 10.86
C VAL A 57 29.16 -19.11 9.51
N THR A 58 29.32 -20.19 8.74
CA THR A 58 28.52 -20.40 7.51
C THR A 58 27.06 -20.71 7.80
N GLY A 59 26.75 -21.44 8.88
CA GLY A 59 25.38 -21.67 9.32
C GLY A 59 24.64 -20.38 9.69
N VAL A 60 25.28 -19.51 10.50
CA VAL A 60 24.73 -18.21 10.88
C VAL A 60 24.63 -17.27 9.67
N GLY A 61 25.61 -17.30 8.76
CA GLY A 61 25.58 -16.52 7.51
C GLY A 61 24.43 -16.94 6.58
N LEU A 62 24.19 -18.24 6.42
CA LEU A 62 23.09 -18.75 5.58
C LEU A 62 21.72 -18.40 6.17
N VAL A 63 21.57 -18.51 7.49
CA VAL A 63 20.33 -18.11 8.19
C VAL A 63 20.11 -16.59 8.07
N GLY A 64 21.17 -15.78 8.16
CA GLY A 64 21.09 -14.33 7.96
C GLY A 64 20.67 -13.95 6.54
N VAL A 65 21.23 -14.60 5.51
CA VAL A 65 20.87 -14.36 4.10
C VAL A 65 19.44 -14.84 3.80
N LEU A 66 19.00 -15.96 4.38
CA LEU A 66 17.62 -16.44 4.25
C LEU A 66 16.63 -15.52 4.97
N MET A 67 16.96 -15.01 6.16
CA MET A 67 16.13 -14.03 6.87
C MET A 67 16.03 -12.72 6.11
N LEU A 68 17.15 -12.19 5.58
CA LEU A 68 17.14 -11.00 4.72
C LEU A 68 16.35 -11.25 3.44
N GLY A 69 16.47 -12.43 2.82
CA GLY A 69 15.69 -12.81 1.65
C GLY A 69 14.18 -12.91 1.95
N ILE A 70 13.79 -13.43 3.11
CA ILE A 70 12.40 -13.46 3.58
C ILE A 70 11.89 -12.04 3.86
N ILE A 71 12.69 -11.16 4.47
CA ILE A 71 12.33 -9.75 4.69
C ILE A 71 12.21 -9.00 3.36
N SER A 72 13.09 -9.25 2.38
CA SER A 72 12.98 -8.73 1.02
C SER A 72 11.77 -9.28 0.27
N PHE A 73 11.25 -10.46 0.64
CA PHE A 73 10.03 -11.04 0.06
C PHE A 73 8.76 -10.58 0.78
N LEU A 74 8.83 -10.30 2.09
CA LEU A 74 7.75 -9.66 2.86
C LEU A 74 7.53 -8.21 2.44
N GLY A 75 8.57 -7.54 1.91
CA GLY A 75 8.45 -6.22 1.27
C GLY A 75 7.63 -6.19 -0.03
N LYS A 76 7.02 -7.30 -0.45
CA LYS A 76 6.10 -7.36 -1.59
C LYS A 76 4.62 -7.45 -1.22
N VAL A 77 4.26 -7.62 0.06
CA VAL A 77 2.86 -7.49 0.48
C VAL A 77 2.67 -6.08 1.02
N SER A 78 2.62 -5.15 0.08
CA SER A 78 2.41 -3.74 0.30
C SER A 78 0.93 -3.46 0.05
N GLY A 79 0.26 -2.71 0.91
CA GLY A 79 -1.21 -2.59 0.88
C GLY A 79 -1.87 -2.95 2.20
N GLN A 80 -1.70 -2.14 3.24
CA GLN A 80 -2.40 -2.32 4.51
C GLN A 80 -3.01 -0.99 4.99
N PHE A 81 -4.24 -1.04 5.49
CA PHE A 81 -4.85 0.07 6.20
C PHE A 81 -5.05 -0.31 7.66
N THR A 82 -4.55 0.51 8.59
CA THR A 82 -4.66 0.24 10.03
C THR A 82 -5.26 1.42 10.77
N ILE A 83 -6.31 1.18 11.55
CA ILE A 83 -6.83 2.16 12.50
C ILE A 83 -6.39 1.75 13.90
N LYS A 84 -5.85 2.70 14.67
CA LYS A 84 -5.41 2.49 16.04
C LYS A 84 -6.06 3.52 16.95
N MET A 85 -6.45 3.09 18.15
CA MET A 85 -6.84 3.99 19.24
C MET A 85 -5.77 3.95 20.33
N ASP A 86 -5.42 5.11 20.89
CA ASP A 86 -4.48 5.17 22.02
C ASP A 86 -5.04 4.33 23.19
N PRO A 87 -4.31 3.31 23.67
CA PRO A 87 -4.79 2.41 24.72
C PRO A 87 -5.03 3.09 26.07
N ARG A 88 -4.50 4.31 26.28
CA ARG A 88 -4.79 5.12 27.48
C ARG A 88 -6.26 5.57 27.56
N VAL A 89 -6.97 5.49 26.45
CA VAL A 89 -8.36 5.97 26.24
C VAL A 89 -9.32 4.81 26.03
N ALA A 90 -8.84 3.80 25.32
CA ALA A 90 -9.64 2.87 24.57
C ALA A 90 -10.61 1.98 25.40
N PRO A 91 -10.46 1.79 26.73
CA PRO A 91 -11.51 1.16 27.53
C PRO A 91 -12.43 2.10 28.31
N SER A 92 -12.11 3.39 28.50
CA SER A 92 -12.83 4.26 29.46
C SER A 92 -13.93 5.13 28.86
N THR A 93 -13.73 5.69 27.67
CA THR A 93 -14.67 6.67 27.09
C THR A 93 -15.01 6.41 25.63
N MET A 94 -14.14 5.76 24.86
CA MET A 94 -14.38 5.50 23.45
C MET A 94 -14.10 4.07 23.03
N LYS A 95 -14.80 3.62 21.98
CA LYS A 95 -14.57 2.34 21.31
C LYS A 95 -14.53 2.49 19.80
N LEU A 96 -13.63 1.75 19.16
CA LEU A 96 -13.70 1.51 17.72
C LEU A 96 -14.46 0.20 17.44
N LEU A 97 -15.31 0.25 16.41
CA LEU A 97 -16.14 -0.88 15.99
C LEU A 97 -16.07 -1.03 14.46
N ASP A 98 -16.07 -2.27 13.99
CA ASP A 98 -16.17 -2.63 12.57
C ASP A 98 -17.62 -2.57 12.04
N LYS A 99 -18.59 -2.61 12.94
CA LYS A 99 -20.03 -2.49 12.65
C LYS A 99 -20.74 -1.78 13.81
N PRO A 100 -21.87 -1.11 13.56
CA PRO A 100 -22.51 -0.26 14.57
C PRO A 100 -23.29 -1.06 15.63
N VAL A 101 -23.68 -2.30 15.32
CA VAL A 101 -24.46 -3.18 16.20
C VAL A 101 -23.75 -4.52 16.36
N ASP A 102 -23.64 -5.00 17.60
CA ASP A 102 -22.94 -6.25 17.97
C ASP A 102 -21.45 -6.28 17.57
N GLY A 103 -20.84 -5.13 17.33
CA GLY A 103 -19.42 -4.96 17.04
C GLY A 103 -18.57 -5.40 18.24
N THR A 104 -17.54 -6.20 17.99
CA THR A 104 -16.55 -6.46 19.04
C THR A 104 -15.62 -5.26 19.09
N TYR A 105 -15.46 -4.69 20.28
CA TYR A 105 -14.48 -3.65 20.52
C TYR A 105 -13.08 -4.11 20.09
N LYS A 106 -12.40 -3.25 19.34
CA LYS A 106 -11.03 -3.48 18.88
C LYS A 106 -10.19 -2.23 19.10
N GLU A 107 -9.04 -2.38 19.74
CA GLU A 107 -8.03 -1.31 19.81
C GLU A 107 -7.42 -1.02 18.43
N ILE A 108 -7.38 -2.04 17.58
CA ILE A 108 -6.80 -2.00 16.25
C ILE A 108 -7.77 -2.62 15.25
N LEU A 109 -8.10 -1.87 14.21
CA LEU A 109 -8.80 -2.36 13.02
C LEU A 109 -7.81 -2.44 11.86
N THR A 110 -7.91 -3.49 11.05
CA THR A 110 -7.04 -3.69 9.89
C THR A 110 -7.86 -4.07 8.66
N ALA A 111 -7.44 -3.57 7.51
CA ALA A 111 -7.94 -3.96 6.22
C ALA A 111 -6.79 -4.11 5.21
N GLU A 112 -7.05 -4.86 4.15
CA GLU A 112 -6.18 -4.87 2.98
C GLU A 112 -6.30 -3.49 2.30
N GLY A 113 -5.16 -2.83 2.13
CA GLY A 113 -5.07 -1.54 1.44
C GLY A 113 -5.10 -1.73 -0.08
N LEU A 114 -4.39 -0.86 -0.80
CA LEU A 114 -4.17 -1.01 -2.24
C LEU A 114 -2.87 -1.78 -2.46
N THR A 115 -2.96 -2.96 -3.08
CA THR A 115 -1.86 -3.90 -3.34
C THR A 115 -1.43 -3.93 -4.80
N ASN A 116 -2.38 -3.73 -5.71
CA ASN A 116 -2.13 -3.58 -7.14
C ASN A 116 -3.01 -2.43 -7.66
N ALA A 117 -2.67 -1.23 -7.20
CA ALA A 117 -3.43 -0.03 -7.50
C ALA A 117 -3.33 0.32 -8.99
N GLN A 118 -4.49 0.60 -9.57
CA GLN A 118 -4.68 1.09 -10.92
C GLN A 118 -5.37 2.45 -10.85
N VAL A 119 -5.04 3.32 -11.80
CA VAL A 119 -5.71 4.62 -11.89
C VAL A 119 -7.19 4.46 -12.25
N THR A 120 -8.02 5.31 -11.65
CA THR A 120 -9.44 5.44 -11.96
C THR A 120 -9.86 6.89 -11.79
N THR A 121 -11.07 7.24 -12.24
CA THR A 121 -11.60 8.59 -12.06
C THR A 121 -12.45 8.66 -10.80
N ALA A 122 -12.41 9.80 -10.12
CA ALA A 122 -13.27 10.08 -8.97
C ALA A 122 -14.75 9.75 -9.21
N ASN A 123 -15.29 10.04 -10.41
CA ASN A 123 -16.68 9.72 -10.74
C ASN A 123 -16.99 8.22 -10.60
N ARG A 124 -16.12 7.34 -11.11
CA ARG A 124 -16.32 5.89 -11.01
C ARG A 124 -16.23 5.39 -9.57
N VAL A 125 -15.35 6.01 -8.77
CA VAL A 125 -15.20 5.69 -7.35
C VAL A 125 -16.47 6.06 -6.60
N PHE A 126 -17.00 7.27 -6.79
CA PHE A 126 -18.19 7.72 -6.10
C PHE A 126 -19.47 7.02 -6.56
N GLU A 127 -19.61 6.70 -7.85
CA GLU A 127 -20.68 5.83 -8.35
C GLU A 127 -20.66 4.47 -7.61
N TYR A 128 -19.48 3.87 -7.44
CA TYR A 128 -19.35 2.61 -6.70
C TYR A 128 -19.69 2.79 -5.21
N VAL A 129 -19.17 3.83 -4.55
CA VAL A 129 -19.50 4.14 -3.15
C VAL A 129 -21.00 4.32 -2.94
N ASP A 130 -21.69 4.98 -3.88
CA ASP A 130 -23.13 5.18 -3.80
C ASP A 130 -23.90 3.86 -3.94
N THR A 131 -23.45 2.91 -4.78
CA THR A 131 -24.05 1.56 -4.82
C THR A 131 -23.93 0.81 -3.49
N LEU A 132 -22.81 0.97 -2.77
CA LEU A 132 -22.62 0.32 -1.47
C LEU A 132 -23.54 0.89 -0.38
N LYS A 133 -23.95 2.16 -0.51
CA LYS A 133 -24.91 2.79 0.42
C LYS A 133 -26.30 2.18 0.31
N GLU A 134 -26.75 1.90 -0.91
CA GLU A 134 -28.08 1.32 -1.17
C GLU A 134 -28.23 -0.09 -0.57
N ASP A 135 -27.13 -0.84 -0.48
CA ASP A 135 -27.11 -2.21 0.03
C ASP A 135 -27.01 -2.30 1.58
N ASN A 136 -26.98 -1.17 2.31
CA ASN A 136 -26.77 -1.10 3.77
C ASN A 136 -25.49 -1.84 4.26
N ASN A 137 -24.53 -2.08 3.37
CA ASN A 137 -23.41 -2.99 3.61
C ASN A 137 -22.06 -2.31 3.40
N LEU A 138 -21.86 -1.15 4.02
CA LEU A 138 -20.58 -0.41 3.93
C LEU A 138 -19.59 -0.80 5.03
N ASN A 139 -19.98 -1.65 5.98
CA ASN A 139 -19.19 -1.99 7.16
C ASN A 139 -17.91 -2.77 6.80
N GLY A 140 -16.76 -2.29 7.29
CA GLY A 140 -15.48 -2.92 7.01
C GLY A 140 -14.93 -2.56 5.63
N SER A 141 -14.20 -3.49 5.01
CA SER A 141 -13.41 -3.24 3.80
C SER A 141 -14.15 -3.60 2.51
N HIS A 142 -14.17 -2.68 1.55
CA HIS A 142 -14.79 -2.83 0.24
C HIS A 142 -13.84 -2.31 -0.84
N ASN A 143 -12.96 -3.16 -1.37
CA ASN A 143 -12.08 -2.72 -2.45
C ASN A 143 -12.82 -2.76 -3.79
N MET A 144 -12.84 -1.63 -4.50
CA MET A 144 -13.27 -1.59 -5.89
C MET A 144 -12.23 -2.31 -6.73
N SER A 145 -12.52 -3.54 -7.15
CA SER A 145 -11.55 -4.39 -7.84
C SER A 145 -12.15 -5.09 -9.06
N LYS A 146 -11.25 -5.56 -9.94
CA LYS A 146 -11.60 -6.40 -11.09
C LYS A 146 -10.56 -7.50 -11.25
N THR A 147 -11.02 -8.74 -11.21
CA THR A 147 -10.19 -9.89 -11.57
C THR A 147 -10.14 -10.03 -13.09
N ILE A 148 -8.92 -10.12 -13.63
CA ILE A 148 -8.67 -10.42 -15.04
C ILE A 148 -7.88 -11.72 -15.14
N THR A 149 -8.15 -12.50 -16.19
CA THR A 149 -7.41 -13.73 -16.48
C THR A 149 -6.51 -13.48 -17.68
N THR A 150 -5.20 -13.53 -17.49
CA THR A 150 -4.20 -13.41 -18.58
C THR A 150 -3.33 -14.64 -18.55
N ASN A 151 -3.16 -15.33 -19.69
CA ASN A 151 -2.30 -16.53 -19.78
C ASN A 151 -2.59 -17.65 -18.75
N LYS A 152 -3.86 -17.80 -18.33
CA LYS A 152 -4.32 -18.73 -17.26
C LYS A 152 -3.91 -18.34 -15.83
N GLU A 153 -3.38 -17.15 -15.63
CA GLU A 153 -3.15 -16.57 -14.31
C GLU A 153 -4.24 -15.52 -14.03
N GLU A 154 -4.79 -15.57 -12.81
CA GLU A 154 -5.74 -14.55 -12.33
C GLU A 154 -4.95 -13.43 -11.66
N LYS A 155 -5.21 -12.19 -12.09
CA LYS A 155 -4.66 -10.98 -11.49
C LYS A 155 -5.82 -10.09 -11.06
N THR A 156 -5.85 -9.70 -9.80
CA THR A 156 -6.81 -8.71 -9.29
C THR A 156 -6.24 -7.32 -9.44
N LEU A 157 -6.98 -6.45 -10.13
CA LEU A 157 -6.70 -5.03 -10.25
C LEU A 157 -7.53 -4.27 -9.23
N GLU A 158 -6.93 -3.37 -8.47
CA GLU A 158 -7.62 -2.57 -7.46
C GLU A 158 -7.66 -1.11 -7.88
N PHE A 159 -8.84 -0.49 -7.84
CA PHE A 159 -9.05 0.88 -8.31
C PHE A 159 -9.30 1.84 -7.14
N ALA A 160 -9.92 1.36 -6.07
CA ALA A 160 -10.13 2.14 -4.86
C ALA A 160 -10.19 1.22 -3.63
N PHE A 161 -9.61 1.68 -2.54
CA PHE A 161 -9.79 1.14 -1.21
C PHE A 161 -10.93 1.90 -0.53
N ILE A 162 -11.87 1.19 0.11
CA ILE A 162 -12.95 1.79 0.88
C ILE A 162 -13.04 1.06 2.21
N TYR A 163 -13.06 1.81 3.31
CA TYR A 163 -13.23 1.23 4.64
C TYR A 163 -14.16 2.07 5.50
N THR A 164 -15.21 1.43 6.03
CA THR A 164 -16.12 2.07 6.98
C THR A 164 -15.98 1.46 8.36
N PHE A 165 -15.91 2.32 9.36
CA PHE A 165 -15.85 1.95 10.76
C PHE A 165 -16.55 3.00 11.62
N TYR A 166 -16.62 2.70 12.91
CA TYR A 166 -17.37 3.51 13.87
C TYR A 166 -16.52 3.83 15.08
N ALA A 167 -16.68 5.04 15.60
CA ALA A 167 -16.21 5.42 16.91
C ALA A 167 -17.42 5.74 17.79
N GLU A 168 -17.54 5.06 18.93
CA GLU A 168 -18.64 5.24 19.88
C GLU A 168 -18.09 5.85 21.17
N ASN A 169 -18.78 6.88 21.69
CA ASN A 169 -18.62 7.29 23.08
C ASN A 169 -19.44 6.36 23.98
N ILE A 170 -18.75 5.54 24.76
CA ILE A 170 -19.38 4.57 25.67
C ILE A 170 -19.73 5.16 27.04
N SER A 171 -19.31 6.39 27.32
CA SER A 171 -19.64 7.09 28.56
C SER A 171 -21.14 7.37 28.64
N GLU A 172 -21.65 7.34 29.86
CA GLU A 172 -23.05 7.68 30.15
C GLU A 172 -23.29 9.17 30.28
N ASN A 173 -22.29 9.92 30.76
CA ASN A 173 -22.48 11.28 31.24
C ASN A 173 -21.38 12.26 30.80
N GLU A 174 -20.32 11.79 30.14
CA GLU A 174 -19.18 12.61 29.77
C GLU A 174 -18.99 12.64 28.25
N ASP A 175 -18.71 13.82 27.73
CA ASP A 175 -18.28 13.99 26.34
C ASP A 175 -16.92 13.33 26.14
N ALA A 176 -16.73 12.67 25.01
CA ALA A 176 -15.42 12.22 24.57
C ALA A 176 -14.79 13.31 23.69
N ILE A 177 -13.59 13.77 24.05
CA ILE A 177 -12.82 14.73 23.27
C ILE A 177 -11.62 14.00 22.66
N PHE A 178 -11.50 14.02 21.35
CA PHE A 178 -10.44 13.31 20.66
C PHE A 178 -9.96 14.00 19.39
N ASP A 179 -8.74 13.64 19.02
CA ASP A 179 -8.09 13.97 17.78
C ASP A 179 -7.96 12.70 16.94
N TYR A 180 -7.91 12.87 15.63
CA TYR A 180 -7.48 11.80 14.74
C TYR A 180 -6.71 12.32 13.54
N GLN A 181 -5.79 11.51 13.09
CA GLN A 181 -4.89 11.80 11.97
C GLN A 181 -4.84 10.60 11.05
N MET A 182 -4.72 10.84 9.74
CA MET A 182 -4.42 9.79 8.76
C MET A 182 -3.07 10.06 8.09
N THR A 183 -2.26 9.02 7.98
CA THR A 183 -0.90 9.07 7.41
C THR A 183 -0.70 8.02 6.31
N ILE A 184 0.28 8.28 5.46
CA ILE A 184 0.87 7.33 4.52
C ILE A 184 2.10 6.76 5.21
N ASP A 185 2.00 5.51 5.67
CA ASP A 185 3.08 4.87 6.44
C ASP A 185 4.18 4.34 5.50
N ASP A 186 3.78 3.82 4.33
CA ASP A 186 4.69 3.28 3.32
C ASP A 186 4.01 3.22 1.94
N TYR A 187 4.80 3.15 0.86
CA TYR A 187 4.30 2.87 -0.49
C TYR A 187 5.37 2.20 -1.35
N ALA A 188 4.93 1.39 -2.32
CA ALA A 188 5.82 0.86 -3.35
C ALA A 188 5.73 1.74 -4.59
N SER A 189 6.88 2.21 -5.07
CA SER A 189 6.97 2.94 -6.34
C SER A 189 6.48 2.06 -7.50
N PRO A 190 5.91 2.68 -8.56
CA PRO A 190 5.45 1.95 -9.73
C PRO A 190 6.60 1.25 -10.46
N THR A 191 6.28 0.16 -11.17
CA THR A 191 7.26 -0.61 -11.94
C THR A 191 7.61 0.01 -13.29
N ASN A 192 6.80 0.96 -13.76
CA ASN A 192 6.95 1.64 -15.04
C ASN A 192 7.46 3.08 -14.88
N ALA A 193 7.50 3.87 -15.96
CA ALA A 193 8.09 5.21 -15.97
C ALA A 193 7.17 6.31 -15.41
N ALA A 194 6.13 5.93 -14.66
CA ALA A 194 5.20 6.86 -14.03
C ALA A 194 5.87 7.69 -12.93
N TYR A 195 5.24 8.82 -12.57
CA TYR A 195 5.62 9.57 -11.38
C TYR A 195 5.38 8.75 -10.11
N GLN A 196 5.92 9.24 -8.98
CA GLN A 196 5.71 8.57 -7.69
C GLN A 196 4.21 8.47 -7.38
N PRO A 197 3.74 7.35 -6.84
CA PRO A 197 2.32 7.02 -6.88
C PRO A 197 1.50 7.97 -5.99
N TYR A 198 2.11 8.58 -4.95
CA TYR A 198 1.45 9.53 -4.06
C TYR A 198 1.01 10.82 -4.76
N THR A 199 1.58 11.17 -5.93
CA THR A 199 1.14 12.34 -6.70
C THR A 199 -0.25 12.12 -7.30
N TYR A 200 -0.59 10.87 -7.61
CA TYR A 200 -1.90 10.47 -8.11
C TYR A 200 -2.89 10.22 -6.98
N LEU A 201 -2.43 10.09 -5.74
CA LEU A 201 -3.27 9.68 -4.62
C LEU A 201 -4.32 10.75 -4.31
N ARG A 202 -5.56 10.29 -4.16
CA ARG A 202 -6.68 11.05 -3.61
C ARG A 202 -7.29 10.27 -2.46
N VAL A 203 -7.66 10.98 -1.40
CA VAL A 203 -8.30 10.39 -0.23
C VAL A 203 -9.56 11.15 0.10
N ALA A 204 -10.71 10.49 0.07
CA ALA A 204 -11.96 11.04 0.56
C ALA A 204 -12.27 10.51 1.96
N LEU A 205 -12.66 11.42 2.84
CA LEU A 205 -13.08 11.13 4.20
C LEU A 205 -14.53 11.57 4.37
N PHE A 206 -15.39 10.61 4.70
CA PHE A 206 -16.78 10.86 5.06
C PHE A 206 -16.92 10.77 6.57
N GLU A 207 -17.42 11.83 7.19
CA GLU A 207 -17.51 11.97 8.65
C GLU A 207 -18.95 12.28 9.00
N ASN A 208 -19.63 11.34 9.64
CA ASN A 208 -21.07 11.44 9.83
C ASN A 208 -21.44 11.02 11.24
N PRO A 209 -22.32 11.76 11.94
CA PRO A 209 -23.05 11.21 13.06
C PRO A 209 -23.77 9.92 12.62
N TYR A 210 -23.65 8.86 13.41
CA TYR A 210 -24.38 7.63 13.15
C TYR A 210 -25.86 7.83 13.52
N VAL A 211 -26.74 7.54 12.56
CA VAL A 211 -28.19 7.51 12.72
C VAL A 211 -28.67 6.14 12.29
N ALA A 212 -29.42 5.46 13.16
CA ALA A 212 -29.91 4.10 12.92
C ALA A 212 -30.90 4.02 11.74
N GLU A 213 -31.60 5.12 11.46
CA GLU A 213 -32.54 5.25 10.35
C GLU A 213 -32.28 6.58 9.63
N GLY A 214 -31.87 6.53 8.36
CA GLY A 214 -31.86 7.70 7.49
C GLY A 214 -30.64 7.85 6.58
N ASN A 215 -30.87 8.49 5.43
CA ASN A 215 -29.85 8.96 4.51
C ASN A 215 -29.27 10.28 5.07
N GLY A 216 -28.33 10.17 6.00
CA GLY A 216 -27.59 11.33 6.51
C GLY A 216 -26.93 12.11 5.36
N LYS A 217 -26.86 13.44 5.49
CA LYS A 217 -26.08 14.27 4.56
C LYS A 217 -24.61 13.90 4.76
N HIS A 218 -23.98 13.43 3.69
CA HIS A 218 -22.59 12.99 3.70
C HIS A 218 -21.67 14.17 3.45
N ASP A 219 -21.28 14.84 4.53
CA ASP A 219 -20.16 15.78 4.44
C ASP A 219 -18.91 14.95 4.15
N VAL A 220 -18.32 15.23 2.98
CA VAL A 220 -17.10 14.60 2.49
C VAL A 220 -16.01 15.66 2.48
N SER A 221 -14.79 15.28 2.82
CA SER A 221 -13.58 16.06 2.54
C SER A 221 -12.71 15.23 1.61
N ILE A 222 -12.16 15.81 0.56
CA ILE A 222 -11.31 15.11 -0.39
C ILE A 222 -9.94 15.76 -0.36
N TYR A 223 -8.90 14.97 -0.23
CA TYR A 223 -7.53 15.41 -0.05
C TYR A 223 -6.61 14.93 -1.16
N ALA A 224 -5.62 15.75 -1.48
CA ALA A 224 -4.56 15.44 -2.43
C ALA A 224 -3.26 16.14 -2.02
N LEU A 225 -2.12 15.70 -2.56
CA LEU A 225 -0.90 16.49 -2.45
C LEU A 225 -1.13 17.87 -3.11
N GLU A 226 -0.60 18.93 -2.50
CA GLU A 226 -0.69 20.27 -3.07
C GLU A 226 0.01 20.31 -4.44
N SER A 227 -0.64 21.01 -5.37
CA SER A 227 -0.18 21.20 -6.72
C SER A 227 1.10 22.04 -6.81
N THR A 228 1.92 21.77 -7.82
CA THR A 228 3.05 22.64 -8.18
C THR A 228 2.70 23.76 -9.18
N GLU A 229 1.55 23.70 -9.86
CA GLU A 229 1.08 24.74 -10.80
C GLU A 229 -0.31 25.29 -10.45
N LEU A 230 -0.54 26.58 -10.71
CA LEU A 230 -1.84 27.21 -10.42
C LEU A 230 -2.98 26.62 -11.26
N ASN A 231 -4.11 26.38 -10.61
CA ASN A 231 -5.38 26.03 -11.27
C ASN A 231 -6.07 27.26 -11.89
N ALA A 232 -7.23 27.04 -12.54
CA ALA A 232 -7.99 28.11 -13.21
C ALA A 232 -8.50 29.21 -12.25
N SER A 233 -8.54 28.92 -10.94
CA SER A 233 -8.93 29.85 -9.88
C SER A 233 -7.74 30.53 -9.19
N GLN A 234 -6.52 30.40 -9.74
CA GLN A 234 -5.27 30.92 -9.15
C GLN A 234 -4.97 30.35 -7.76
N ASP A 235 -5.25 29.06 -7.58
CA ASP A 235 -5.06 28.30 -6.34
C ASP A 235 -4.20 27.05 -6.64
N TYR A 236 -3.51 26.52 -5.62
CA TYR A 236 -2.67 25.31 -5.70
C TYR A 236 -3.42 24.04 -5.26
N ARG A 237 -4.72 24.14 -4.98
CA ARG A 237 -5.54 22.94 -4.77
C ARG A 237 -5.69 22.14 -6.05
N GLU A 238 -5.43 20.83 -5.92
CA GLU A 238 -5.57 19.86 -6.99
C GLU A 238 -7.04 19.66 -7.38
N CYS A 239 -7.32 19.53 -8.67
CA CYS A 239 -8.67 19.25 -9.14
C CYS A 239 -8.92 17.74 -9.24
N LEU A 240 -10.19 17.33 -9.10
CA LEU A 240 -10.62 16.01 -9.55
C LEU A 240 -10.70 16.02 -11.07
N SER A 241 -10.04 15.07 -11.71
CA SER A 241 -9.89 15.08 -13.16
C SER A 241 -11.23 14.83 -13.84
N THR A 242 -11.51 15.62 -14.88
CA THR A 242 -12.54 15.28 -15.86
C THR A 242 -11.91 14.46 -16.98
N SER A 243 -12.70 13.58 -17.61
CA SER A 243 -12.27 12.83 -18.79
C SER A 243 -11.95 13.71 -20.03
N ARG A 244 -11.93 15.04 -19.92
CA ARG A 244 -11.65 16.00 -21.00
C ARG A 244 -10.97 17.26 -20.47
N SER A 245 -9.66 17.37 -20.65
CA SER A 245 -8.99 18.67 -20.63
C SER A 245 -9.29 19.41 -21.95
N ILE A 246 -10.23 20.35 -21.92
CA ILE A 246 -10.35 21.35 -22.98
C ILE A 246 -9.64 22.61 -22.45
N ASP A 247 -8.64 23.09 -23.18
CA ASP A 247 -7.97 24.40 -23.00
C ASP A 247 -6.87 24.58 -21.93
N SER A 248 -6.14 23.53 -21.55
CA SER A 248 -4.94 23.62 -20.68
C SER A 248 -5.17 24.21 -19.27
N LEU A 249 -6.42 24.49 -18.91
CA LEU A 249 -6.82 24.99 -17.59
C LEU A 249 -7.53 23.87 -16.83
N ARG A 250 -7.15 23.69 -15.57
CA ARG A 250 -7.70 22.70 -14.67
C ARG A 250 -9.14 23.05 -14.34
N THR A 251 -10.09 22.21 -14.74
CA THR A 251 -11.51 22.41 -14.50
C THR A 251 -12.08 21.24 -13.70
N PRO A 252 -12.79 21.51 -12.59
CA PRO A 252 -13.32 20.48 -11.71
C PRO A 252 -14.35 19.58 -12.41
N ALA A 253 -14.36 18.29 -12.08
CA ALA A 253 -15.48 17.41 -12.40
C ALA A 253 -16.72 17.78 -11.57
N TYR A 254 -17.82 18.12 -12.25
CA TYR A 254 -19.10 18.42 -11.62
C TYR A 254 -19.83 17.13 -11.20
N SER A 255 -20.09 16.98 -9.90
CA SER A 255 -21.38 16.48 -9.33
C SER A 255 -21.37 16.20 -7.81
N TYR A 256 -20.22 16.23 -7.12
CA TYR A 256 -20.16 15.99 -5.66
C TYR A 256 -20.02 17.29 -4.84
N GLN A 257 -20.50 17.30 -3.59
CA GLN A 257 -20.78 18.49 -2.76
C GLN A 257 -19.57 19.39 -2.42
N ASN A 258 -18.34 19.01 -2.75
CA ASN A 258 -17.18 19.89 -2.74
C ASN A 258 -16.81 20.25 -4.17
N TYR A 259 -16.64 21.55 -4.42
CA TYR A 259 -16.41 22.18 -5.72
C TYR A 259 -15.14 21.67 -6.44
N GLY A 260 -15.12 20.40 -6.86
CA GLY A 260 -14.11 19.62 -7.59
C GLY A 260 -12.63 19.93 -7.39
N TYR A 261 -12.26 20.53 -6.26
CA TYR A 261 -10.89 20.71 -5.78
C TYR A 261 -10.71 19.96 -4.47
N CYS A 262 -9.52 19.45 -4.26
CA CYS A 262 -9.11 18.73 -3.06
C CYS A 262 -8.49 19.70 -2.06
N GLU A 263 -8.73 19.48 -0.78
CA GLU A 263 -7.92 20.07 0.27
C GLU A 263 -6.49 19.53 0.19
N PRO A 264 -5.46 20.34 0.44
CA PRO A 264 -4.09 19.86 0.44
C PRO A 264 -3.86 18.87 1.59
N PHE A 265 -2.96 17.92 1.38
CA PHE A 265 -2.38 17.16 2.50
C PHE A 265 -1.73 18.13 3.50
N GLU A 266 -1.78 17.78 4.78
CA GLU A 266 -1.11 18.54 5.84
C GLU A 266 0.41 18.60 5.58
N ASP A 267 0.98 17.45 5.20
CA ASP A 267 2.37 17.30 4.79
C ASP A 267 2.51 16.07 3.86
N PRO A 268 3.70 15.77 3.28
CA PRO A 268 3.86 14.65 2.34
C PRO A 268 3.51 13.25 2.87
N TYR A 269 3.46 13.07 4.20
CA TYR A 269 3.15 11.80 4.86
C TYR A 269 1.88 11.88 5.73
N THR A 270 1.40 13.08 6.07
CA THR A 270 0.14 13.29 6.77
C THR A 270 -0.93 13.79 5.79
N ILE A 271 -1.98 13.00 5.60
CA ILE A 271 -3.10 13.38 4.73
C ILE A 271 -3.94 14.46 5.41
N PHE A 272 -4.35 14.25 6.66
CA PHE A 272 -5.06 15.24 7.45
C PHE A 272 -4.84 15.01 8.94
N ASN A 273 -5.02 16.07 9.71
CA ASN A 273 -5.08 16.06 11.17
C ASN A 273 -6.35 16.80 11.63
N ARG A 274 -7.13 16.18 12.52
CA ARG A 274 -8.38 16.71 13.06
C ARG A 274 -8.27 16.71 14.57
N GLN A 275 -8.53 17.86 15.17
CA GLN A 275 -8.30 18.09 16.58
C GLN A 275 -9.56 18.57 17.31
N GLY A 276 -9.68 18.21 18.58
CA GLY A 276 -10.71 18.71 19.49
C GLY A 276 -12.12 18.29 19.10
N ILE A 277 -12.27 17.09 18.54
CA ILE A 277 -13.55 16.56 18.09
C ILE A 277 -14.31 16.08 19.32
N ILE A 278 -15.53 16.59 19.49
CA ILE A 278 -16.39 16.31 20.64
C ILE A 278 -17.47 15.33 20.21
N LEU A 279 -17.59 14.23 20.95
CA LEU A 279 -18.66 13.24 20.78
C LEU A 279 -19.44 13.09 22.08
N GLU A 280 -20.71 13.48 22.07
CA GLU A 280 -21.60 13.43 23.23
C GLU A 280 -21.79 11.99 23.77
N PRO A 281 -22.22 11.81 25.04
CA PRO A 281 -22.43 10.51 25.65
C PRO A 281 -23.34 9.62 24.80
N ARG A 282 -22.97 8.34 24.68
CA ARG A 282 -23.71 7.33 23.92
C ARG A 282 -23.93 7.67 22.44
N LYS A 283 -23.22 8.65 21.89
CA LYS A 283 -23.22 8.95 20.45
C LYS A 283 -22.12 8.17 19.74
N MET A 284 -22.32 8.01 18.45
CA MET A 284 -21.41 7.30 17.57
C MET A 284 -21.19 8.13 16.31
N MET A 285 -19.97 8.10 15.80
CA MET A 285 -19.63 8.61 14.48
C MET A 285 -19.29 7.45 13.55
N ARG A 286 -19.75 7.56 12.30
CA ARG A 286 -19.38 6.71 11.19
C ARG A 286 -18.33 7.42 10.35
N PHE A 287 -17.21 6.74 10.14
CA PHE A 287 -16.14 7.16 9.24
C PHE A 287 -16.13 6.25 8.03
N THR A 288 -16.07 6.82 6.83
CA THR A 288 -15.72 6.06 5.61
C THR A 288 -14.50 6.71 4.96
N VAL A 289 -13.43 5.95 4.84
CA VAL A 289 -12.20 6.36 4.14
C VAL A 289 -12.22 5.74 2.76
N VAL A 290 -11.95 6.54 1.73
CA VAL A 290 -11.84 6.09 0.34
C VAL A 290 -10.51 6.57 -0.21
N ALA A 291 -9.65 5.68 -0.70
CA ALA A 291 -8.37 6.05 -1.30
C ALA A 291 -8.28 5.48 -2.72
N TRP A 292 -7.82 6.29 -3.68
CA TRP A 292 -7.64 5.86 -5.06
C TRP A 292 -6.52 6.66 -5.74
N LEU A 293 -6.08 6.18 -6.90
CA LEU A 293 -5.17 6.92 -7.77
C LEU A 293 -5.96 7.59 -8.89
N GLU A 294 -5.92 8.91 -8.96
CA GLU A 294 -6.65 9.69 -9.94
C GLU A 294 -6.04 9.52 -11.34
N GLY A 295 -6.84 9.02 -12.27
CA GLY A 295 -6.49 8.92 -13.67
C GLY A 295 -6.70 10.25 -14.40
N ASN A 296 -5.85 10.51 -15.39
CA ASN A 296 -5.85 11.78 -16.14
C ASN A 296 -5.59 13.00 -15.25
N ASP A 297 -4.89 12.83 -14.13
CA ASP A 297 -4.39 13.94 -13.34
C ASP A 297 -3.53 14.88 -14.24
N PRO A 298 -3.90 16.17 -14.38
CA PRO A 298 -3.21 17.11 -15.26
C PRO A 298 -1.73 17.35 -14.93
N GLU A 299 -1.32 17.18 -13.67
CA GLU A 299 0.08 17.31 -13.24
C GLU A 299 0.89 16.07 -13.54
N CYS A 300 0.23 14.92 -13.52
CA CYS A 300 0.86 13.63 -13.72
C CYS A 300 1.03 13.31 -15.21
N ARG A 301 1.88 14.10 -15.88
CA ARG A 301 2.18 13.98 -17.31
C ARG A 301 3.08 12.79 -17.60
N GLY A 302 2.51 11.60 -17.75
CA GLY A 302 3.29 10.40 -18.02
C GLY A 302 2.43 9.15 -18.12
N GLU A 303 3.09 8.00 -18.04
CA GLU A 303 2.39 6.74 -17.90
C GLU A 303 1.63 6.70 -16.56
N ALA A 304 0.51 6.00 -16.52
CA ALA A 304 -0.18 5.72 -15.26
C ALA A 304 0.68 4.76 -14.42
N PRO A 305 0.73 4.90 -13.09
CA PRO A 305 1.50 4.01 -12.23
C PRO A 305 0.95 2.57 -12.29
N GLU A 306 1.85 1.60 -12.43
CA GLU A 306 1.54 0.17 -12.44
C GLU A 306 2.16 -0.55 -11.23
N ASP A 307 1.46 -1.57 -10.72
CA ASP A 307 1.92 -2.46 -9.64
C ASP A 307 2.39 -1.70 -8.38
N CYS A 308 1.75 -0.57 -8.11
CA CYS A 308 2.01 0.24 -6.91
C CYS A 308 1.03 -0.09 -5.79
N SER A 309 1.38 0.34 -4.59
CA SER A 309 0.69 -0.03 -3.37
C SER A 309 0.84 1.01 -2.29
N PHE A 310 -0.10 1.06 -1.35
CA PHE A 310 -0.04 2.00 -0.23
C PHE A 310 -0.36 1.33 1.10
N THR A 311 0.43 1.68 2.10
CA THR A 311 0.14 1.42 3.50
C THR A 311 -0.27 2.72 4.16
N PHE A 312 -1.42 2.71 4.81
CA PHE A 312 -2.00 3.84 5.48
C PHE A 312 -2.24 3.51 6.94
N SER A 313 -2.19 4.52 7.80
CA SER A 313 -2.75 4.41 9.13
C SER A 313 -3.63 5.58 9.51
N MET A 314 -4.57 5.31 10.42
CA MET A 314 -5.36 6.32 11.08
C MET A 314 -5.26 6.13 12.58
N SER A 315 -4.88 7.17 13.31
CA SER A 315 -4.69 7.11 14.76
C SER A 315 -5.66 8.03 15.48
N PHE A 316 -6.32 7.52 16.51
CA PHE A 316 -7.20 8.27 17.41
C PHE A 316 -6.49 8.50 18.75
N THR A 317 -6.42 9.75 19.18
CA THR A 317 -5.83 10.17 20.47
C THR A 317 -6.89 10.96 21.24
N SER A 318 -7.07 10.73 22.53
CA SER A 318 -8.01 11.56 23.33
C SER A 318 -7.28 12.47 24.30
N HIS A 319 -8.02 13.46 24.81
CA HIS A 319 -7.57 14.44 25.80
C HIS A 319 -8.31 14.33 27.11
#